data_AF-A0A349J4X0-F1
#
_entry.id   AF-A0A349J4X0-F1
#
_cell.length_a   1.000
_cell.length_b   1.000
_cell.length_c   1.000
_cell.angle_alpha   90.00
_cell.angle_beta   90.00
_cell.angle_gamma   90.00
#
_symmetry.space_group_name_H-M   'P 1'
#
loop_
_entity.id
_entity.type
_entity.pdbx_description
1 polymer ?
#
loop_
_entity_poly.entity_id
_entity_poly.type
_entity_poly.pdbx_seq_one_letter_code
_entity_poly.pdbx_strand_id
1 'polypeptide(L)'
;SAVILLGARLGRYGPKGSAFPPSSIPWLALGSWLLCIGWFGFNVVSAQSLEGVSGLVAVNSLMAMVGGILAALFVGKNDPGFVHNGALAGLVAVCAGSDVMHPGGSLVTGAIAGVLFVKMFVYCQEKLQIDDVLGVWPLHGLAGAWGGIACGIFGMEALGGLG
;
A
#
# COMPACT_ATOMS: atom_id res chain seq x y z
N SER A 1 13.23 -11.78 -0.91
CA SER A 1 14.18 -12.86 -1.26
C SER A 1 13.61 -13.79 -2.33
N ALA A 2 12.37 -14.27 -2.21
CA ALA A 2 11.78 -15.22 -3.17
C ALA A 2 11.86 -14.78 -4.65
N VAL A 3 11.45 -13.54 -4.98
CA VAL A 3 11.50 -13.01 -6.36
C VAL A 3 12.93 -12.88 -6.92
N ILE A 4 13.93 -12.71 -6.05
CA ILE A 4 15.34 -12.64 -6.46
C ILE A 4 15.88 -14.05 -6.72
N LEU A 5 15.53 -15.01 -5.85
CA LEU A 5 15.97 -16.40 -5.96
C LEU A 5 15.32 -17.13 -7.15
N LEU A 6 14.03 -16.87 -7.40
CA LEU A 6 13.32 -17.44 -8.54
C LEU A 6 13.77 -16.80 -9.86
N GLY A 7 14.17 -15.53 -9.81
CA GLY A 7 14.57 -14.77 -10.98
C GLY A 7 13.38 -14.26 -11.81
N ALA A 8 13.69 -13.53 -12.87
CA ALA A 8 12.71 -12.91 -13.74
C ALA A 8 12.05 -13.90 -14.70
N ARG A 9 10.79 -13.63 -15.10
CA ARG A 9 10.13 -14.43 -16.14
C ARG A 9 10.91 -14.38 -17.46
N LEU A 10 10.95 -15.51 -18.15
CA LEU A 10 11.61 -15.62 -19.45
C LEU A 10 11.01 -14.60 -20.44
N GLY A 11 11.88 -13.85 -21.12
CA GLY A 11 11.46 -12.81 -22.06
C GLY A 11 11.01 -11.50 -21.43
N ARG A 12 11.12 -11.33 -20.09
CA ARG A 12 10.85 -10.04 -19.44
C ARG A 12 11.92 -8.98 -19.74
N TYR A 13 13.19 -9.40 -19.74
CA TYR A 13 14.36 -8.53 -19.89
C TYR A 13 15.30 -9.02 -21.00
N GLY A 14 16.17 -8.13 -21.47
CA GLY A 14 17.17 -8.41 -22.52
C GLY A 14 16.79 -7.84 -23.89
N PRO A 15 17.58 -8.13 -24.95
CA PRO A 15 17.44 -7.50 -26.27
C PRO A 15 16.10 -7.74 -26.97
N LYS A 16 15.42 -8.84 -26.64
CA LYS A 16 14.06 -9.17 -27.12
C LYS A 16 13.03 -9.15 -25.98
N GLY A 17 13.39 -8.58 -24.84
CA GLY A 17 12.53 -8.54 -23.67
C GLY A 17 11.38 -7.57 -23.87
N SER A 18 10.20 -7.91 -23.36
CA SER A 18 9.03 -7.04 -23.37
C SER A 18 8.32 -7.02 -22.03
N ALA A 19 7.57 -5.95 -21.78
CA ALA A 19 6.67 -5.90 -20.64
C ALA A 19 5.45 -6.79 -20.89
N PHE A 20 5.11 -7.59 -19.89
CA PHE A 20 3.87 -8.38 -19.90
C PHE A 20 2.73 -7.48 -19.43
N PRO A 21 1.77 -7.12 -20.30
CA PRO A 21 0.61 -6.36 -19.88
C PRO A 21 -0.28 -7.23 -18.96
N PRO A 22 -1.04 -6.60 -18.05
CA PRO A 22 -2.08 -7.30 -17.31
C PRO A 22 -3.08 -7.97 -18.27
N SER A 23 -3.49 -9.19 -17.96
CA SER A 23 -4.47 -9.94 -18.77
C SER A 23 -5.85 -9.27 -18.79
N SER A 24 -6.22 -8.56 -17.73
CA SER A 24 -7.46 -7.79 -17.64
C SER A 24 -7.40 -6.77 -16.50
N ILE A 25 -7.60 -5.48 -16.82
CA ILE A 25 -7.66 -4.40 -15.84
C ILE A 25 -8.90 -4.51 -14.92
N PRO A 26 -10.11 -4.84 -15.42
CA PRO A 26 -11.27 -5.05 -14.55
C PRO A 26 -11.06 -6.15 -13.49
N TRP A 27 -10.42 -7.26 -13.84
CA TRP A 27 -10.14 -8.33 -12.88
C TRP A 27 -9.07 -7.94 -11.85
N LEU A 28 -8.05 -7.18 -12.27
CA LEU A 28 -7.08 -6.59 -11.35
C LEU A 28 -7.79 -5.67 -10.36
N ALA A 29 -8.63 -4.76 -10.86
CA ALA A 29 -9.39 -3.83 -10.02
C ALA A 29 -10.29 -4.57 -9.03
N LEU A 30 -11.05 -5.57 -9.49
CA LEU A 30 -11.92 -6.37 -8.64
C LEU A 30 -11.13 -7.08 -7.52
N GLY A 31 -10.00 -7.69 -7.87
CA GLY A 31 -9.11 -8.34 -6.90
C GLY A 31 -8.59 -7.35 -5.85
N SER A 32 -8.11 -6.17 -6.27
CA SER A 32 -7.64 -5.13 -5.35
C SER A 32 -8.76 -4.64 -4.42
N TRP A 33 -9.97 -4.42 -4.93
CA TRP A 33 -11.08 -3.95 -4.11
C TRP A 33 -11.62 -5.00 -3.13
N LEU A 34 -11.63 -6.29 -3.51
CA LEU A 34 -11.94 -7.37 -2.58
C LEU A 34 -10.92 -7.42 -1.44
N LEU A 35 -9.63 -7.22 -1.75
CA LEU A 35 -8.59 -7.12 -0.75
C LEU A 35 -8.76 -5.88 0.13
N CYS A 36 -9.13 -4.71 -0.42
CA CYS A 36 -9.39 -3.51 0.37
C CYS A 36 -10.50 -3.75 1.41
N ILE A 37 -11.60 -4.39 1.01
CA ILE A 37 -12.70 -4.73 1.93
C ILE A 37 -12.22 -5.70 3.02
N GLY A 38 -11.48 -6.74 2.63
CA GLY A 38 -10.91 -7.70 3.57
C GLY A 38 -9.93 -7.04 4.56
N TRP A 39 -9.07 -6.14 4.09
CA TRP A 39 -8.09 -5.42 4.90
C TRP A 39 -8.75 -4.46 5.88
N PHE A 40 -9.85 -3.83 5.45
CA PHE A 40 -10.65 -2.98 6.33
C PHE A 40 -11.17 -3.76 7.53
N GLY A 41 -11.76 -4.94 7.27
CA GLY A 41 -12.20 -5.86 8.34
C GLY A 41 -11.05 -6.35 9.21
N PHE A 42 -9.89 -6.64 8.61
CA PHE A 42 -8.68 -7.03 9.33
C PHE A 42 -8.24 -5.96 10.32
N ASN A 43 -8.13 -4.70 9.89
CA ASN A 43 -7.72 -3.58 10.77
C ASN A 43 -8.69 -3.42 11.94
N VAL A 44 -10.00 -3.37 11.67
CA VAL A 44 -11.04 -3.17 12.70
C VAL A 44 -11.04 -4.29 13.74
N VAL A 45 -10.93 -5.56 13.31
CA VAL A 45 -10.93 -6.70 14.24
C VAL A 45 -9.61 -6.80 15.01
N SER A 46 -8.48 -6.45 14.37
CA SER A 46 -7.15 -6.54 14.98
C SER A 46 -6.89 -5.55 16.12
N ALA A 47 -7.67 -4.49 16.21
CA ALA A 47 -7.50 -3.44 17.22
C ALA A 47 -7.97 -3.82 18.64
N GLN A 48 -8.43 -5.07 18.84
CA GLN A 48 -8.64 -5.78 20.12
C GLN A 48 -9.43 -5.10 21.25
N SER A 49 -10.01 -3.92 21.04
CA SER A 49 -10.78 -3.18 22.04
C SER A 49 -12.21 -2.91 21.55
N LEU A 50 -13.17 -3.34 22.36
CA LEU A 50 -14.61 -3.28 22.04
C LEU A 50 -15.24 -1.94 22.46
N GLU A 51 -14.59 -1.17 23.33
CA GLU A 51 -15.23 -0.05 24.05
C GLU A 51 -15.06 1.33 23.39
N GLY A 52 -14.17 1.49 22.41
CA GLY A 52 -13.99 2.77 21.69
C GLY A 52 -13.45 2.68 20.25
N VAL A 53 -13.19 1.49 19.72
CA VAL A 53 -12.13 1.31 18.70
C VAL A 53 -12.59 0.74 17.35
N SER A 54 -13.90 0.62 17.11
CA SER A 54 -14.39 0.39 15.73
C SER A 54 -14.32 1.66 14.86
N GLY A 55 -14.77 2.80 15.39
CA GLY A 55 -14.95 4.02 14.60
C GLY A 55 -13.64 4.69 14.19
N LEU A 56 -12.69 4.84 15.12
CA LEU A 56 -11.39 5.47 14.83
C LEU A 56 -10.57 4.64 13.84
N VAL A 57 -10.51 3.32 14.04
CA VAL A 57 -9.81 2.38 13.15
C VAL A 57 -10.42 2.36 11.76
N ALA A 58 -11.76 2.39 11.67
CA ALA A 58 -12.47 2.53 10.42
C ALA A 58 -12.08 3.83 9.70
N VAL A 59 -12.13 4.98 10.39
CA VAL A 59 -11.79 6.28 9.80
C VAL A 59 -10.32 6.32 9.38
N ASN A 60 -9.39 5.89 10.23
CA ASN A 60 -7.96 5.83 9.91
C ASN A 60 -7.68 4.94 8.69
N SER A 61 -8.34 3.79 8.61
CA SER A 61 -8.22 2.88 7.46
C SER A 61 -8.74 3.52 6.18
N LEU A 62 -9.88 4.21 6.21
CA LEU A 62 -10.40 4.95 5.07
C LEU A 62 -9.48 6.10 4.65
N MET A 63 -8.99 6.88 5.61
CA MET A 63 -8.11 8.03 5.34
C MET A 63 -6.79 7.60 4.72
N ALA A 64 -6.19 6.51 5.22
CA ALA A 64 -4.98 5.95 4.64
C ALA A 64 -5.22 5.38 3.23
N MET A 65 -6.34 4.69 3.01
CA MET A 65 -6.73 4.21 1.68
C MET A 65 -6.86 5.38 0.68
N VAL A 66 -7.56 6.45 1.08
CA VAL A 66 -7.73 7.66 0.25
C VAL A 66 -6.39 8.33 -0.03
N GLY A 67 -5.53 8.48 0.99
CA GLY A 67 -4.18 9.02 0.82
C GLY A 67 -3.38 8.22 -0.22
N GLY A 68 -3.41 6.89 -0.12
CA GLY A 68 -2.72 5.99 -1.05
C GLY A 68 -3.25 6.10 -2.48
N ILE A 69 -4.57 6.16 -2.67
CA ILE A 69 -5.21 6.36 -3.97
C ILE A 69 -4.77 7.68 -4.60
N LEU A 70 -4.87 8.79 -3.86
CA LEU A 70 -4.53 10.12 -4.38
C LEU A 70 -3.05 10.19 -4.78
N ALA A 71 -2.16 9.73 -3.90
CA ALA A 71 -0.73 9.72 -4.18
C ALA A 71 -0.38 8.86 -5.40
N ALA A 72 -0.96 7.66 -5.50
CA ALA A 72 -0.72 6.77 -6.63
C ALA A 72 -1.32 7.32 -7.94
N LEU A 73 -2.45 8.02 -7.89
CA LEU A 73 -3.05 8.70 -9.04
C LEU A 73 -2.09 9.72 -9.65
N PHE A 74 -1.53 10.60 -8.81
CA PHE A 74 -0.61 11.65 -9.26
C PHE A 74 0.74 11.08 -9.71
N VAL A 75 1.36 10.21 -8.90
CA VAL A 75 2.70 9.69 -9.19
C VAL A 75 2.68 8.64 -10.30
N GLY A 76 1.64 7.82 -10.32
CA GLY A 76 1.41 6.79 -11.34
C GLY A 76 0.83 7.31 -12.64
N LYS A 77 0.64 8.64 -12.79
CA LYS A 77 0.13 9.29 -14.01
C LYS A 77 -1.19 8.69 -14.51
N ASN A 78 -2.14 8.49 -13.60
CA ASN A 78 -3.45 7.89 -13.87
C ASN A 78 -3.42 6.44 -14.39
N ASP A 79 -2.33 5.68 -14.15
CA ASP A 79 -2.33 4.24 -14.43
C ASP A 79 -3.31 3.52 -13.48
N PRO A 80 -4.31 2.79 -14.01
CA PRO A 80 -5.33 2.16 -13.18
C PRO A 80 -4.74 1.07 -12.27
N GLY A 81 -3.69 0.37 -12.70
CA GLY A 81 -2.98 -0.62 -11.89
C GLY A 81 -2.33 0.02 -10.65
N PHE A 82 -1.74 1.21 -10.80
CA PHE A 82 -1.19 1.94 -9.67
C PHE A 82 -2.25 2.51 -8.74
N VAL A 83 -3.37 3.02 -9.27
CA VAL A 83 -4.45 3.57 -8.44
C VAL A 83 -5.07 2.50 -7.55
N HIS A 84 -5.40 1.33 -8.11
CA HIS A 84 -6.01 0.23 -7.35
C HIS A 84 -5.07 -0.35 -6.29
N ASN A 85 -3.79 -0.52 -6.61
CA ASN A 85 -2.80 -1.01 -5.66
C ASN A 85 -2.33 0.07 -4.67
N GLY A 86 -2.45 1.35 -5.01
CA GLY A 86 -2.21 2.48 -4.11
C GLY A 86 -3.15 2.47 -2.91
N ALA A 87 -4.43 2.10 -3.12
CA ALA A 87 -5.39 1.89 -2.04
C ALA A 87 -4.90 0.83 -1.04
N LEU A 88 -4.39 -0.29 -1.56
CA LEU A 88 -3.83 -1.38 -0.74
C LEU A 88 -2.56 -0.97 -0.01
N ALA A 89 -1.64 -0.24 -0.67
CA ALA A 89 -0.43 0.26 -0.03
C ALA A 89 -0.76 1.15 1.18
N GLY A 90 -1.79 2.00 1.08
CA GLY A 90 -2.27 2.81 2.20
C GLY A 90 -2.86 1.96 3.34
N LEU A 91 -3.69 0.96 3.02
CA LEU A 91 -4.27 0.04 4.00
C LEU A 91 -3.22 -0.80 4.72
N VAL A 92 -2.16 -1.22 4.02
CA VAL A 92 -1.03 -1.94 4.62
C VAL A 92 -0.24 -1.05 5.56
N ALA A 93 0.01 0.22 5.17
CA ALA A 93 0.80 1.13 5.99
C ALA A 93 0.10 1.52 7.30
N VAL A 94 -1.23 1.63 7.31
CA VAL A 94 -1.96 2.02 8.53
C VAL A 94 -2.12 0.87 9.54
N CYS A 95 -1.86 -0.38 9.16
CA CYS A 95 -2.02 -1.54 10.06
C CYS A 95 -1.30 -1.37 11.41
N ALA A 96 -0.13 -0.73 11.41
CA ALA A 96 0.68 -0.57 12.62
C ALA A 96 0.16 0.49 13.60
N GLY A 97 -0.71 1.41 13.17
CA GLY A 97 -1.20 2.50 14.02
C GLY A 97 -2.65 2.88 13.77
N SER A 98 -3.45 1.93 13.30
CA SER A 98 -4.85 2.16 12.92
C SER A 98 -5.73 2.61 14.09
N ASP A 99 -5.36 2.24 15.32
CA ASP A 99 -6.03 2.53 16.58
C ASP A 99 -5.47 3.76 17.30
N VAL A 100 -4.25 4.19 16.99
CA VAL A 100 -3.56 5.28 17.72
C VAL A 100 -3.34 6.56 16.90
N MET A 101 -3.33 6.49 15.56
CA MET A 101 -3.07 7.67 14.72
C MET A 101 -4.27 8.62 14.68
N HIS A 102 -3.99 9.90 14.49
CA HIS A 102 -5.02 10.86 14.06
C HIS A 102 -5.44 10.61 12.59
N PRO A 103 -6.71 10.78 12.19
CA PRO A 103 -7.17 10.63 10.79
C PRO A 103 -6.37 11.41 9.75
N GLY A 104 -5.91 12.62 10.11
CA GLY A 104 -5.03 13.43 9.28
C GLY A 104 -3.64 12.79 9.10
N GLY A 105 -3.08 12.21 10.16
CA GLY A 105 -1.82 11.47 10.11
C GLY A 105 -1.96 10.19 9.27
N SER A 106 -3.06 9.46 9.44
CA SER A 106 -3.39 8.27 8.65
C SER A 106 -3.44 8.57 7.14
N LEU A 107 -4.00 9.72 6.74
CA LEU A 107 -3.99 10.15 5.33
C LEU A 107 -2.57 10.37 4.81
N VAL A 108 -1.72 11.04 5.58
CA VAL A 108 -0.33 11.30 5.20
C VAL A 108 0.46 9.99 5.12
N THR A 109 0.25 9.09 6.09
CA THR A 109 0.82 7.73 6.09
C THR A 109 0.47 7.00 4.81
N GLY A 110 -0.81 6.99 4.43
CA GLY A 110 -1.29 6.37 3.20
C GLY A 110 -0.74 7.03 1.94
N ALA A 111 -0.66 8.36 1.89
CA ALA A 111 -0.12 9.09 0.76
C ALA A 111 1.36 8.75 0.51
N ILE A 112 2.17 8.78 1.56
CA ILE A 112 3.59 8.42 1.45
C ILE A 112 3.75 6.95 1.03
N ALA A 113 2.94 6.04 1.59
CA ALA A 113 2.92 4.65 1.18
C ALA A 113 2.60 4.46 -0.32
N GLY A 114 1.62 5.19 -0.85
CA GLY A 114 1.28 5.19 -2.28
C GLY A 114 2.44 5.69 -3.16
N VAL A 115 3.12 6.78 -2.76
CA VAL A 115 4.31 7.26 -3.48
C VAL A 115 5.44 6.24 -3.46
N LEU A 116 5.73 5.65 -2.29
CA LEU A 116 6.77 4.65 -2.10
C LEU A 116 6.50 3.42 -2.98
N PHE A 117 5.26 2.93 -2.98
CA PHE A 117 4.85 1.81 -3.81
C PHE A 117 5.12 2.07 -5.30
N VAL A 118 4.59 3.17 -5.86
CA VAL A 118 4.72 3.46 -7.30
C VAL A 118 6.19 3.65 -7.69
N LYS A 119 6.93 4.48 -6.95
CA LYS A 119 8.35 4.76 -7.28
C LYS A 119 9.20 3.51 -7.16
N MET A 120 9.00 2.74 -6.11
CA MET A 120 9.82 1.56 -5.87
C MET A 120 9.46 0.43 -6.84
N PHE A 121 8.18 0.26 -7.20
CA PHE A 121 7.77 -0.68 -8.24
C PHE A 121 8.47 -0.36 -9.57
N VAL A 122 8.41 0.89 -10.01
CA VAL A 122 9.06 1.34 -11.26
C VAL A 122 10.58 1.13 -11.16
N TYR A 123 11.21 1.50 -10.05
CA TYR A 123 12.64 1.33 -9.86
C TYR A 123 13.07 -0.14 -9.87
N CYS A 124 12.34 -1.03 -9.19
CA CYS A 124 12.58 -2.47 -9.22
C CYS A 124 12.52 -3.03 -10.64
N GLN A 125 11.51 -2.61 -11.41
CA GLN A 125 11.28 -3.13 -12.75
C GLN A 125 12.27 -2.58 -13.77
N GLU A 126 12.58 -1.30 -13.73
CA GLU A 126 13.39 -0.63 -14.75
C GLU A 126 14.89 -0.64 -14.45
N LYS A 127 15.29 -0.58 -13.18
CA LYS A 127 16.69 -0.44 -12.78
C LYS A 127 17.26 -1.72 -12.20
N LEU A 128 16.53 -2.37 -11.29
CA LEU A 128 17.01 -3.58 -10.63
C LEU A 128 16.71 -4.86 -11.43
N GLN A 129 15.87 -4.77 -12.47
CA GLN A 129 15.40 -5.91 -13.25
C GLN A 129 14.83 -7.03 -12.36
N ILE A 130 14.13 -6.64 -11.30
CA ILE A 130 13.42 -7.55 -10.40
C ILE A 130 11.98 -7.64 -10.87
N ASP A 131 11.62 -8.79 -11.43
CA ASP A 131 10.29 -9.03 -11.99
C ASP A 131 9.29 -9.44 -10.91
N ASP A 132 8.93 -8.47 -10.07
CA ASP A 132 7.79 -8.60 -9.17
C ASP A 132 6.51 -8.23 -9.94
N VAL A 133 5.70 -9.25 -10.25
CA VAL A 133 4.53 -9.12 -11.14
C VAL A 133 3.50 -8.13 -10.60
N LEU A 134 3.26 -8.15 -9.28
CA LEU A 134 2.26 -7.32 -8.62
C LEU A 134 2.88 -6.20 -7.78
N GLY A 135 4.20 -6.19 -7.62
CA GLY A 135 4.85 -5.28 -6.69
C GLY A 135 4.56 -5.64 -5.23
N VAL A 136 4.49 -6.94 -4.92
CA VAL A 136 4.23 -7.43 -3.55
C VAL A 136 5.32 -6.94 -2.59
N TRP A 137 6.59 -6.98 -3.01
CA TRP A 137 7.70 -6.52 -2.17
C TRP A 137 7.62 -5.02 -1.82
N PRO A 138 7.48 -4.06 -2.77
CA PRO A 138 7.35 -2.66 -2.41
C PRO A 138 6.03 -2.36 -1.70
N LEU A 139 4.94 -3.07 -2.03
CA LEU A 139 3.63 -2.86 -1.42
C LEU A 139 3.58 -3.33 0.04
N HIS A 140 4.15 -4.49 0.36
CA HIS A 140 4.11 -5.02 1.74
C HIS A 140 5.35 -4.66 2.55
N GLY A 141 6.54 -4.85 1.96
CA GLY A 141 7.79 -4.63 2.66
C GLY A 141 8.03 -3.16 2.95
N LEU A 142 8.01 -2.32 1.92
CA LEU A 142 8.34 -0.90 2.08
C LEU A 142 7.18 -0.10 2.70
N ALA A 143 5.95 -0.31 2.24
CA ALA A 143 4.80 0.37 2.84
C ALA A 143 4.55 -0.07 4.29
N GLY A 144 4.77 -1.36 4.61
CA GLY A 144 4.68 -1.86 5.99
C GLY A 144 5.77 -1.29 6.89
N ALA A 145 7.01 -1.22 6.41
CA ALA A 145 8.11 -0.59 7.15
C ALA A 145 7.83 0.90 7.40
N TRP A 146 7.34 1.61 6.37
CA TRP A 146 6.89 2.99 6.51
C TRP A 146 5.75 3.12 7.52
N GLY A 147 4.77 2.21 7.48
CA GLY A 147 3.66 2.16 8.42
C GLY A 147 4.09 2.08 9.88
N GLY A 148 5.07 1.24 10.19
CA GLY A 148 5.63 1.13 11.55
C GLY A 148 6.32 2.43 12.00
N ILE A 149 7.10 3.07 11.12
CA ILE A 149 7.74 4.36 11.42
C ILE A 149 6.69 5.46 11.59
N ALA A 150 5.71 5.50 10.68
CA ALA A 150 4.63 6.46 10.70
C ALA A 150 3.76 6.31 11.95
N CYS A 151 3.59 5.10 12.48
CA CYS A 151 2.91 4.87 13.76
C CYS A 151 3.64 5.59 14.90
N GLY A 152 4.95 5.43 15.01
CA GLY A 152 5.74 6.14 16.03
C GLY A 152 5.72 7.67 15.90
N ILE A 153 5.48 8.20 14.69
CA ILE A 153 5.37 9.65 14.46
C ILE A 153 3.94 10.13 14.71
N PHE A 154 2.97 9.63 13.96
CA PHE A 154 1.58 10.09 13.96
C PHE A 154 0.72 9.51 15.10
N GLY A 155 1.25 8.55 15.85
CA GLY A 155 0.67 8.09 17.12
C GLY A 155 0.98 9.02 18.29
N MET A 156 1.96 9.92 18.17
CA MET A 156 2.29 10.88 19.23
C MET A 156 1.11 11.81 19.54
N GLU A 157 0.84 12.04 20.83
CA GLU A 157 -0.17 13.00 21.30
C GLU A 157 0.03 14.40 20.71
N ALA A 158 1.29 14.82 20.52
CA ALA A 158 1.65 16.11 19.92
C ALA A 158 1.12 16.29 18.48
N LEU A 159 0.85 15.18 17.77
CA LEU A 159 0.28 15.16 16.42
C LEU A 159 -1.18 14.68 16.41
N GLY A 160 -1.82 14.65 17.58
CA GLY A 160 -3.23 14.26 17.77
C GLY A 160 -3.46 12.75 17.83
N GLY A 161 -2.39 11.96 17.98
CA GLY A 161 -2.49 10.53 18.25
C GLY A 161 -2.82 10.22 19.72
N LEU A 162 -3.05 8.95 20.03
CA LEU A 162 -3.51 8.49 21.35
C LEU A 162 -2.39 7.99 22.28
N GLY A 163 -1.12 8.10 21.88
CA GLY A 163 0.04 7.68 22.68
C GLY A 163 0.64 6.36 22.26
#